data_AF-A0A6P1I9P9-F1
#
_entry.id   AF-A0A6P1I9P9-F1
#
_cell.length_a   1.000
_cell.length_b   1.000
_cell.length_c   1.000
_cell.angle_alpha   90.00
_cell.angle_beta   90.00
_cell.angle_gamma   90.00
#
_symmetry.space_group_name_H-M   'P 1'
#
loop_
_entity.id
_entity.type
_entity.pdbx_description
1 polymer ?
#
loop_
_entity_poly.entity_id
_entity_poly.type
_entity_poly.pdbx_seq_one_letter_code
_entity_poly.pdbx_strand_id
1 'polypeptide(L)'
;MEGANKFAREVISALRPVLPAQTLDHVSFSLETGQVHKALIEALGGAVKHEVTVPARVVEAVRELLAEGSLRRRDARAVHRMLPRLRVDTAT
;
A
#
# COMPACT_ATOMS: atom_id res chain seq x y z
N MET A 1 13.02 6.11 -11.45
CA MET A 1 11.56 5.88 -11.34
C MET A 1 11.18 4.39 -11.38
N GLU A 2 12.05 3.49 -11.83
CA GLU A 2 11.78 2.03 -11.87
C GLU A 2 11.69 1.38 -10.47
N GLY A 3 12.53 1.84 -9.53
CA GLY A 3 12.52 1.37 -8.13
C GLY A 3 11.18 1.56 -7.44
N ALA A 4 10.60 2.76 -7.49
CA ALA A 4 9.32 3.10 -6.87
C ALA A 4 8.16 2.21 -7.36
N ASN A 5 8.10 1.94 -8.67
CA ASN A 5 7.07 1.10 -9.26
C ASN A 5 7.23 -0.37 -8.86
N LYS A 6 8.47 -0.88 -8.83
CA LYS A 6 8.78 -2.23 -8.34
C LYS A 6 8.36 -2.37 -6.88
N PHE A 7 8.74 -1.40 -6.04
CA PHE A 7 8.46 -1.41 -4.61
C PHE A 7 6.95 -1.35 -4.32
N ALA A 8 6.22 -0.47 -4.99
CA ALA A 8 4.77 -0.39 -4.86
C ALA A 8 4.07 -1.71 -5.28
N ARG A 9 4.56 -2.39 -6.32
CA ARG A 9 4.05 -3.71 -6.72
C ARG A 9 4.33 -4.79 -5.68
N GLU A 10 5.50 -4.77 -5.03
CA GLU A 10 5.83 -5.69 -3.94
C GLU A 10 4.88 -5.51 -2.74
N VAL A 11 4.64 -4.26 -2.34
CA VAL A 11 3.68 -3.93 -1.27
C VAL A 11 2.27 -4.40 -1.62
N ILE A 12 1.80 -4.11 -2.85
CA ILE A 12 0.48 -4.56 -3.31
C ILE A 12 0.40 -6.10 -3.33
N SER A 13 1.45 -6.79 -3.78
CA SER A 13 1.50 -8.26 -3.78
C SER A 13 1.39 -8.84 -2.37
N ALA A 14 2.09 -8.24 -1.40
CA ALA A 14 2.03 -8.66 0.00
C ALA A 14 0.66 -8.39 0.67
N LEU A 15 -0.06 -7.35 0.22
CA LEU A 15 -1.40 -7.03 0.71
C LEU A 15 -2.50 -7.86 0.03
N ARG A 16 -2.29 -8.28 -1.22
CA ARG A 16 -3.27 -9.01 -2.02
C ARG A 16 -3.97 -10.19 -1.31
N PRO A 17 -3.28 -11.07 -0.56
CA PRO A 17 -3.94 -12.20 0.10
C PRO A 17 -4.84 -11.81 1.29
N VAL A 18 -4.64 -10.63 1.87
CA VAL A 18 -5.36 -10.20 3.07
C VAL A 18 -6.46 -9.17 2.77
N LEU A 19 -6.44 -8.55 1.58
CA LEU A 19 -7.40 -7.54 1.20
C LEU A 19 -8.76 -8.13 0.78
N PRO A 20 -9.88 -7.44 1.09
CA PRO A 20 -11.19 -7.86 0.63
C PRO A 20 -11.33 -7.68 -0.89
N ALA A 21 -12.16 -8.53 -1.51
CA ALA A 21 -12.36 -8.58 -2.97
C ALA A 21 -12.71 -7.21 -3.59
N GLN A 22 -13.55 -6.40 -2.93
CA GLN A 22 -13.87 -5.04 -3.38
C GLN A 22 -12.64 -4.13 -3.47
N THR A 23 -11.71 -4.23 -2.50
CA THR A 23 -10.45 -3.45 -2.57
C THR A 23 -9.57 -3.98 -3.69
N LEU A 24 -9.50 -5.31 -3.86
CA LEU A 24 -8.70 -5.93 -4.92
C LEU A 24 -9.15 -5.53 -6.33
N ASP A 25 -10.46 -5.35 -6.53
CA ASP A 25 -11.02 -4.87 -7.80
C ASP A 25 -10.49 -3.47 -8.15
N HIS A 26 -10.60 -2.54 -7.20
CA HIS A 26 -10.10 -1.16 -7.37
C HIS A 26 -8.58 -1.12 -7.59
N VAL A 27 -7.84 -1.91 -6.81
CA VAL A 27 -6.38 -2.04 -6.95
C VAL A 27 -6.00 -2.58 -8.33
N SER A 28 -6.71 -3.60 -8.82
CA SER A 28 -6.48 -4.19 -10.14
C SER A 28 -6.74 -3.17 -11.25
N PHE A 29 -7.87 -2.47 -11.19
CA PHE A 29 -8.20 -1.42 -12.15
C PHE A 29 -7.13 -0.31 -12.21
N SER A 30 -6.63 0.13 -11.05
CA SER A 30 -5.56 1.13 -11.00
C SER A 30 -4.21 0.60 -11.50
N LEU A 31 -3.91 -0.69 -11.37
CA LEU A 31 -2.71 -1.30 -11.97
C LEU A 31 -2.83 -1.40 -13.49
N GLU A 32 -3.98 -1.82 -14.01
CA GLU A 32 -4.25 -1.96 -15.45
C GLU A 32 -4.17 -0.61 -16.17
N THR A 33 -4.57 0.47 -15.50
CA THR A 33 -4.47 1.85 -16.00
C THR A 33 -3.09 2.49 -15.77
N GLY A 34 -2.10 1.73 -15.28
CA GLY A 34 -0.74 2.21 -15.04
C GLY A 34 -0.58 3.14 -13.82
N GLN A 35 -1.63 3.29 -13.00
CA GLN A 35 -1.67 4.15 -11.82
C GLN A 35 -1.14 3.44 -10.57
N VAL A 36 0.12 2.99 -10.60
CA VAL A 36 0.73 2.17 -9.54
C VAL A 36 0.65 2.81 -8.15
N HIS A 37 0.90 4.11 -8.03
CA HIS A 37 0.79 4.82 -6.74
C HIS A 37 -0.65 4.90 -6.22
N LYS A 38 -1.63 5.01 -7.12
CA LYS A 38 -3.04 4.99 -6.75
C LYS A 38 -3.45 3.60 -6.26
N ALA A 39 -3.02 2.54 -6.95
CA ALA A 39 -3.24 1.17 -6.53
C ALA A 39 -2.65 0.90 -5.13
N LEU A 40 -1.47 1.44 -4.82
CA LEU A 40 -0.89 1.37 -3.48
C LEU A 40 -1.77 2.08 -2.44
N ILE A 41 -2.24 3.29 -2.72
CA ILE A 41 -3.12 4.04 -1.82
C ILE A 41 -4.43 3.29 -1.60
N GLU A 42 -5.02 2.70 -2.63
CA GLU A 42 -6.25 1.92 -2.55
C GLU A 42 -6.04 0.64 -1.73
N ALA A 43 -4.91 -0.05 -1.91
CA ALA A 43 -4.56 -1.22 -1.12
C ALA A 43 -4.41 -0.87 0.38
N LEU A 44 -3.64 0.17 0.70
CA LEU A 44 -3.45 0.63 2.08
C LEU A 44 -4.74 1.18 2.69
N GLY A 45 -5.52 1.93 1.91
CA GLY A 45 -6.80 2.48 2.32
C GLY A 45 -7.83 1.40 2.60
N GLY A 46 -7.88 0.35 1.76
CA GLY A 46 -8.71 -0.83 1.99
C GLY A 46 -8.27 -1.61 3.23
N ALA A 47 -6.97 -1.79 3.44
CA ALA A 47 -6.44 -2.43 4.66
C ALA A 47 -6.87 -1.66 5.93
N VAL A 48 -6.74 -0.32 5.93
CA VAL A 48 -7.19 0.52 7.04
C VAL A 48 -8.71 0.47 7.21
N LYS A 49 -9.47 0.61 6.11
CA LYS A 49 -10.94 0.67 6.14
C LYS A 49 -11.56 -0.62 6.65
N HIS A 50 -10.99 -1.76 6.28
CA HIS A 50 -11.48 -3.09 6.64
C HIS A 50 -10.75 -3.69 7.84
N GLU A 51 -9.91 -2.90 8.52
CA GLU A 51 -9.11 -3.31 9.69
C GLU A 51 -8.34 -4.62 9.48
N VAL A 52 -7.87 -4.83 8.25
CA VAL A 52 -7.12 -6.03 7.86
C VAL A 52 -5.76 -5.99 8.55
N THR A 53 -5.37 -7.13 9.10
CA THR A 53 -4.03 -7.28 9.67
C THR A 53 -3.02 -7.41 8.53
N VAL A 54 -2.06 -6.49 8.47
CA VAL A 54 -1.00 -6.46 7.46
C VAL A 54 0.32 -6.93 8.06
N PRO A 55 1.15 -7.66 7.29
CA PRO A 55 2.47 -8.07 7.77
C PRO A 55 3.36 -6.85 8.11
N ALA A 56 4.15 -6.92 9.18
CA ALA A 56 5.06 -5.85 9.60
C ALA A 56 5.99 -5.37 8.47
N ARG A 57 6.51 -6.29 7.64
CA ARG A 57 7.32 -5.99 6.45
C ARG A 57 6.65 -5.01 5.47
N VAL A 58 5.32 -5.00 5.38
CA VAL A 58 4.57 -4.06 4.52
C VAL A 58 4.68 -2.65 5.08
N VAL A 59 4.55 -2.49 6.40
CA VAL A 59 4.67 -1.19 7.07
C VAL A 59 6.08 -0.64 6.95
N GLU A 60 7.09 -1.48 7.10
CA GLU A 60 8.50 -1.11 6.90
C GLU A 60 8.74 -0.66 5.45
N ALA A 61 8.33 -1.46 4.47
CA ALA A 61 8.44 -1.11 3.06
C ALA A 61 7.74 0.23 2.73
N VAL A 62 6.54 0.45 3.26
CA VAL A 62 5.82 1.71 3.04
C VAL A 62 6.54 2.91 3.67
N ARG A 63 7.22 2.73 4.80
CA ARG A 63 8.05 3.77 5.44
C ARG A 63 9.30 4.07 4.61
N GLU A 64 9.97 3.06 4.08
CA GLU A 64 11.12 3.23 3.17
C GLU A 64 10.70 3.99 1.91
N LEU A 65 9.58 3.61 1.29
CA LEU A 65 9.05 4.30 0.11
C LEU A 65 8.77 5.79 0.36
N LEU A 66 8.29 6.13 1.56
CA LEU A 66 8.10 7.53 1.97
C LEU A 66 9.43 8.26 2.15
N ALA A 67 10.44 7.60 2.74
CA ALA A 67 11.75 8.17 2.97
C ALA A 67 12.52 8.42 1.67
N GLU A 68 12.38 7.55 0.67
CA GLU A 68 12.98 7.71 -0.66
C GLU A 68 12.39 8.89 -1.45
N GLY A 69 11.23 9.44 -1.05
CA GLY A 69 10.57 10.52 -1.77
C GLY A 69 9.97 10.09 -3.12
N SER A 70 9.80 8.79 -3.30
CA SER A 70 9.30 8.16 -4.54
C SER A 70 7.83 8.48 -4.86
N LEU A 71 7.06 8.95 -3.87
CA LEU A 71 5.66 9.33 -4.01
C LEU A 71 5.49 10.83 -4.28
N ARG A 72 4.45 11.18 -5.06
CA ARG A 72 4.02 12.58 -5.17
C ARG A 72 3.64 13.09 -3.78
N ARG A 73 3.85 14.38 -3.52
CA ARG A 73 3.59 15.00 -2.20
C ARG A 73 2.17 14.73 -1.65
N ARG A 74 1.16 14.69 -2.54
CA ARG A 74 -0.23 14.36 -2.19
C ARG A 74 -0.36 12.91 -1.74
N ASP A 75 0.25 11.99 -2.49
CA ASP A 75 0.21 10.55 -2.25
C ASP A 75 0.97 10.20 -0.97
N ALA A 76 2.16 10.79 -0.79
CA ALA A 76 2.95 10.65 0.43
C ALA A 76 2.18 11.08 1.68
N ARG A 77 1.44 12.20 1.61
CA ARG A 77 0.56 12.65 2.72
C ARG A 77 -0.57 11.67 3.01
N ALA A 78 -1.17 11.08 1.98
CA ALA A 78 -2.22 10.07 2.18
C ALA A 78 -1.64 8.84 2.89
N VAL A 79 -0.52 8.32 2.39
CA VAL A 79 0.17 7.16 2.96
C VAL A 79 0.62 7.41 4.41
N HIS A 80 1.21 8.57 4.69
CA HIS A 80 1.64 8.95 6.04
C HIS A 80 0.47 9.00 7.05
N ARG A 81 -0.76 9.35 6.60
CA ARG A 81 -1.96 9.33 7.45
C ARG A 81 -2.53 7.92 7.68
N MET A 82 -2.29 7.00 6.74
CA MET A 82 -2.79 5.63 6.81
C MET A 82 -1.89 4.71 7.63
N LEU A 83 -0.56 4.91 7.54
CA LEU A 83 0.45 4.12 8.27
C LEU A 83 0.14 3.85 9.75
N PRO A 84 -0.15 4.85 10.59
CA PRO A 84 -0.42 4.62 12.00
C PRO A 84 -1.77 3.94 12.27
N ARG A 85 -2.63 3.80 11.26
CA ARG A 85 -3.95 3.17 11.35
C ARG A 85 -3.98 1.72 10.85
N LEU A 86 -2.88 1.24 10.27
CA LEU A 86 -2.77 -0.15 9.83
C LEU A 86 -2.68 -1.05 11.06
N ARG A 87 -3.48 -2.13 11.08
CA ARG A 87 -3.29 -3.21 12.05
C ARG A 87 -2.12 -4.04 11.61
N VAL A 88 -1.06 -4.07 12.41
CA VAL A 88 0.16 -4.81 12.09
C VAL A 88 0.12 -6.16 12.76
N ASP A 89 0.40 -7.21 11.99
CA ASP A 89 0.68 -8.53 12.54
C ASP A 89 2.02 -8.45 13.26
N THR A 90 1.98 -8.38 14.60
CA THR A 90 3.18 -8.41 15.45
C THR A 90 3.51 -9.82 15.92
N ALA A 91 2.92 -10.85 15.31
CA ALA A 91 3.22 -12.24 15.63
C ALA A 91 4.64 -12.57 15.16
N THR A 92 5.59 -12.28 16.05
CA THR A 92 6.94 -12.86 16.06
C THR A 92 6.87 -14.21 16.74
#